data_AF-A0A1I3P4H4-F1
#
_entry.id   AF-A0A1I3P4H4-F1
#
_cell.length_a   1.000
_cell.length_b   1.000
_cell.length_c   1.000
_cell.angle_alpha   90.00
_cell.angle_beta   90.00
_cell.angle_gamma   90.00
#
_symmetry.space_group_name_H-M   'P 1'
#
loop_
_entity.id
_entity.type
_entity.pdbx_description
1 polymer ?
#
loop_
_entity_poly.entity_id
_entity_poly.type
_entity_poly.pdbx_seq_one_letter_code
_entity_poly.pdbx_strand_id
1 'polypeptide(L)'
;MTDLAEFVAEAHRNGYANTQADPGPNGGKVITYDRGEYSYRDHYSGSTAFVGHEVVTRDGKPVWGMSYYGDLTHEDADPDDVYAFLRDTRAGVP
;
A
#
# COMPACT_ATOMS: atom_id res chain seq x y z
N MET A 1 6.59 22.50 4.83
CA MET A 1 7.42 21.36 4.38
C MET A 1 6.70 20.13 4.89
N THR A 2 6.29 19.21 4.02
CA THR A 2 5.70 17.95 4.45
C THR A 2 6.81 17.08 5.01
N ASP A 3 6.66 16.57 6.23
CA ASP A 3 7.61 15.60 6.79
C ASP A 3 7.42 14.22 6.12
N LEU A 4 8.47 13.40 6.10
CA LEU A 4 8.41 12.06 5.51
C LEU A 4 7.32 11.19 6.16
N ALA A 5 7.15 11.28 7.49
CA ALA A 5 6.11 10.52 8.19
C ALA A 5 4.70 10.98 7.79
N GLU A 6 4.49 12.29 7.65
CA GLU A 6 3.21 12.86 7.18
C GLU A 6 2.89 12.40 5.76
N PHE A 7 3.89 12.37 4.88
CA PHE A 7 3.72 11.87 3.52
C PHE A 7 3.37 10.38 3.48
N VAL A 8 4.03 9.54 4.29
CA VAL A 8 3.71 8.09 4.37
C VAL A 8 2.28 7.89 4.86
N ALA A 9 1.86 8.60 5.92
CA ALA A 9 0.48 8.52 6.42
C ALA A 9 -0.54 8.94 5.35
N GLU A 10 -0.27 10.03 4.62
CA GLU A 10 -1.10 10.46 3.51
C GLU A 10 -1.13 9.47 2.34
N ALA A 11 0.01 8.87 2.00
CA ALA A 11 0.10 7.86 0.95
C ALA A 11 -0.68 6.59 1.31
N HIS A 12 -0.70 6.19 2.58
CA HIS A 12 -1.54 5.07 3.05
C HIS A 12 -3.03 5.38 2.92
N ARG A 13 -3.45 6.60 3.27
CA ARG A 13 -4.83 7.05 3.12
C ARG A 13 -5.27 7.12 1.64
N ASN A 14 -4.38 7.55 0.75
CA ASN A 14 -4.69 7.70 -0.68
C ASN A 14 -4.31 6.48 -1.53
N GLY A 15 -3.67 5.48 -0.94
CA GLY A 15 -3.22 4.27 -1.60
C GLY A 15 -4.29 3.18 -1.61
N TYR A 16 -3.95 2.01 -1.07
CA TYR A 16 -4.82 0.83 -1.05
C TYR A 16 -6.24 1.06 -0.49
N ALA A 17 -6.38 2.00 0.44
CA ALA A 17 -7.67 2.31 1.04
C ALA A 17 -8.67 2.92 0.03
N ASN A 18 -8.20 3.76 -0.90
CA ASN A 18 -9.06 4.63 -1.70
C ASN A 18 -8.77 4.63 -3.21
N THR A 19 -7.73 3.92 -3.66
CA THR A 19 -7.30 3.90 -5.06
C THR A 19 -7.37 2.49 -5.64
N GLN A 20 -7.86 2.38 -6.88
CA GLN A 20 -7.74 1.14 -7.65
C GLN A 20 -6.29 0.94 -8.07
N ALA A 21 -5.78 -0.27 -7.87
CA ALA A 21 -4.45 -0.61 -8.29
C ALA A 21 -4.40 -0.84 -9.81
N ASP A 22 -3.36 -0.32 -10.44
CA ASP A 22 -3.03 -0.59 -11.82
C ASP A 22 -2.40 -1.99 -11.98
N PRO A 23 -2.54 -2.64 -13.16
CA PRO A 23 -1.83 -3.87 -13.46
C PRO A 23 -0.31 -3.69 -13.33
N GLY A 24 0.31 -4.55 -12.53
CA GLY A 24 1.75 -4.64 -12.35
C GLY A 24 2.39 -5.78 -13.16
N PRO A 25 3.73 -5.87 -13.14
CA PRO A 25 4.44 -6.99 -13.76
C PRO A 25 4.05 -8.33 -13.13
N ASN A 26 4.12 -9.41 -13.92
CA ASN A 26 3.88 -10.78 -13.47
C ASN A 26 2.51 -11.00 -12.78
N GLY A 27 1.48 -10.25 -13.20
CA GLY A 27 0.14 -10.34 -12.60
C GLY A 27 0.02 -9.67 -11.23
N GLY A 28 1.04 -8.92 -10.82
CA GLY A 28 0.99 -8.06 -9.64
C GLY A 28 0.09 -6.85 -9.85
N LYS A 29 0.04 -6.01 -8.83
CA LYS A 29 -0.75 -4.78 -8.77
C LYS A 29 0.15 -3.66 -8.26
N VAL A 30 -0.03 -2.47 -8.81
CA VAL A 30 0.73 -1.28 -8.44
C VAL A 30 -0.23 -0.19 -8.01
N ILE A 31 0.07 0.46 -6.89
CA ILE A 31 -0.60 1.69 -6.47
C ILE A 31 0.47 2.77 -6.39
N THR A 32 0.18 3.94 -6.94
CA THR A 32 1.08 5.10 -6.87
C THR A 32 0.38 6.29 -6.25
N TYR A 33 1.16 7.13 -5.56
CA TYR A 33 0.69 8.39 -5.03
C TYR A 33 1.84 9.41 -5.02
N ASP A 34 1.59 10.62 -5.52
CA ASP A 34 2.61 11.66 -5.66
C ASP A 34 2.17 12.94 -4.95
N ARG A 35 3.08 13.58 -4.21
CA ARG A 35 2.86 14.90 -3.61
C ARG A 35 4.18 15.68 -3.52
N GLY A 36 4.29 16.72 -4.34
CA GLY A 36 5.49 17.57 -4.36
C GLY A 36 6.72 16.79 -4.81
N GLU A 37 7.77 16.81 -3.98
CA GLU A 37 9.03 16.09 -4.25
C GLU A 37 8.93 14.58 -3.95
N TYR A 38 7.85 14.14 -3.28
CA TYR A 38 7.68 12.76 -2.84
C TYR A 38 6.81 11.94 -3.80
N SER A 39 7.24 10.71 -4.06
CA SER A 39 6.52 9.69 -4.82
C SER A 39 6.47 8.39 -4.05
N TYR A 40 5.27 7.84 -3.89
CA TYR A 40 4.97 6.55 -3.27
C TYR A 40 4.61 5.52 -4.33
N ARG A 41 5.13 4.30 -4.17
CA ARG A 41 4.74 3.14 -4.98
C ARG A 41 4.60 1.91 -4.10
N ASP A 42 3.43 1.30 -4.12
CA ASP A 42 3.11 0.02 -3.51
C ASP A 42 3.00 -1.02 -4.64
N HIS A 43 3.79 -2.08 -4.57
CA HIS A 43 3.68 -3.20 -5.50
C HIS A 43 3.41 -4.48 -4.72
N TYR A 44 2.34 -5.18 -5.07
CA TYR A 44 1.96 -6.42 -4.41
C TYR A 44 1.40 -7.46 -5.38
N SER A 45 1.51 -8.71 -4.98
CA SER A 45 1.04 -9.87 -5.74
C SER A 45 0.30 -10.82 -4.83
N GLY A 46 -0.72 -11.48 -5.38
CA GLY A 46 -1.58 -12.41 -4.64
C GLY A 46 -2.86 -11.77 -4.10
N SER A 47 -3.70 -12.60 -3.51
CA SER A 47 -4.95 -12.21 -2.87
C SER A 47 -4.99 -12.78 -1.45
N THR A 48 -5.21 -14.10 -1.31
CA THR A 48 -5.29 -14.79 -0.01
C THR A 48 -3.92 -14.90 0.65
N ALA A 49 -2.95 -15.46 -0.05
CA ALA A 49 -1.53 -15.34 0.25
C ALA A 49 -0.96 -14.22 -0.62
N PHE A 50 -0.40 -13.19 0.01
CA PHE A 50 0.09 -12.01 -0.68
C PHE A 50 1.42 -11.52 -0.13
N VAL A 51 2.20 -10.92 -1.03
CA VAL A 51 3.47 -10.28 -0.72
C VAL A 51 3.52 -8.94 -1.44
N GLY A 52 4.10 -7.93 -0.79
CA GLY A 52 4.29 -6.65 -1.40
C GLY A 52 5.38 -5.83 -0.76
N HIS A 53 5.68 -4.70 -1.39
CA HIS A 53 6.55 -3.69 -0.84
C HIS A 53 6.08 -2.30 -1.21
N GLU A 54 6.38 -1.36 -0.33
CA GLU A 54 6.17 0.06 -0.50
C GLU A 54 7.52 0.75 -0.58
N VAL A 55 7.63 1.72 -1.49
CA VAL A 55 8.82 2.57 -1.61
C VAL A 55 8.35 4.02 -1.71
N VAL A 56 8.94 4.88 -0.88
CA VAL A 56 8.86 6.33 -1.03
C VAL A 56 10.19 6.83 -1.58
N THR A 57 10.11 7.63 -2.63
CA THR A 57 11.24 8.37 -3.18
C THR A 57 11.05 9.87 -2.97
N ARG A 58 12.14 10.61 -2.83
CA ARG A 58 12.20 12.07 -2.88
C ARG A 58 13.16 12.48 -3.99
N ASP A 59 12.70 13.26 -4.95
CA ASP A 59 13.47 13.64 -6.14
C ASP A 59 14.08 12.43 -6.87
N GLY A 60 13.29 11.34 -6.96
CA GLY A 60 13.69 10.08 -7.60
C GLY A 60 14.67 9.22 -6.78
N LYS A 61 15.04 9.63 -5.56
CA LYS A 61 15.91 8.83 -4.67
C LYS A 61 15.09 8.16 -3.58
N PRO A 62 15.24 6.84 -3.33
CA PRO A 62 14.51 6.16 -2.27
C PRO A 62 14.91 6.71 -0.89
N VAL A 63 13.92 7.03 -0.07
CA VAL A 63 14.09 7.58 1.29
C VAL A 63 13.40 6.75 2.36
N TRP A 64 12.46 5.90 1.99
CA TRP A 64 11.79 4.96 2.90
C TRP A 64 11.26 3.76 2.12
N GLY A 65 11.11 2.62 2.82
CA GLY A 65 10.40 1.48 2.28
C GLY A 65 9.97 0.50 3.36
N MET A 66 9.02 -0.35 3.00
CA MET A 66 8.48 -1.42 3.83
C MET A 66 8.21 -2.64 2.96
N SER A 67 8.51 -3.83 3.46
CA SER A 67 8.06 -5.09 2.85
C SER A 67 7.01 -5.72 3.75
N TYR A 68 6.02 -6.36 3.15
CA TYR A 68 4.94 -7.01 3.88
C TYR A 68 4.54 -8.33 3.23
N TYR A 69 4.03 -9.23 4.06
CA TYR A 69 3.48 -10.53 3.68
C TYR A 69 2.26 -10.81 4.55
N GLY A 70 1.25 -11.43 3.97
CA GLY A 70 0.07 -11.88 4.69
C GLY A 70 -0.53 -13.12 4.05
N ASP A 71 -1.22 -13.92 4.86
CA ASP A 71 -1.90 -15.13 4.43
C ASP A 71 -3.17 -15.35 5.25
N LEU A 72 -4.27 -15.70 4.57
CA LEU A 72 -5.53 -16.07 5.20
C LEU A 72 -5.51 -17.57 5.52
N THR A 73 -5.08 -17.91 6.73
CA THR A 73 -4.83 -19.31 7.14
C THR A 73 -6.02 -20.02 7.76
N HIS A 74 -7.10 -19.30 8.09
CA HIS A 74 -8.32 -19.87 8.66
C HIS A 74 -9.39 -20.04 7.58
N GLU A 75 -9.93 -21.26 7.45
CA GLU A 75 -10.91 -21.60 6.42
C GLU A 75 -12.24 -20.84 6.58
N ASP A 76 -12.58 -20.44 7.81
CA ASP A 76 -13.80 -19.69 8.12
C ASP A 76 -13.65 -18.17 7.98
N ALA A 77 -12.46 -17.67 7.62
CA ALA A 77 -12.24 -16.23 7.45
C ALA A 77 -12.84 -15.78 6.11
N ASP A 78 -13.77 -14.82 6.16
CA ASP A 78 -14.24 -14.14 4.95
C ASP A 78 -13.18 -13.13 4.48
N PRO A 79 -12.58 -13.33 3.28
CA PRO A 79 -11.60 -12.40 2.75
C PRO A 79 -12.13 -10.98 2.61
N ASP A 80 -13.42 -10.82 2.28
CA ASP A 80 -14.02 -9.49 2.08
C ASP A 80 -14.08 -8.70 3.39
N ASP A 81 -14.41 -9.36 4.51
CA ASP A 81 -14.38 -8.74 5.85
C ASP A 81 -12.96 -8.34 6.24
N VAL A 82 -11.97 -9.21 5.99
CA VAL A 82 -10.57 -8.91 6.29
C VAL A 82 -10.07 -7.72 5.46
N TYR A 83 -10.33 -7.71 4.15
CA TYR A 83 -9.89 -6.60 3.30
C TYR A 83 -10.65 -5.31 3.58
N ALA A 84 -11.93 -5.38 3.97
CA ALA A 84 -12.68 -4.21 4.42
C ALA A 84 -12.04 -3.60 5.67
N PHE A 85 -11.70 -4.42 6.66
CA PHE A 85 -10.98 -3.97 7.86
C PHE A 85 -9.62 -3.36 7.54
N LEU A 86 -8.83 -4.00 6.65
CA LEU A 86 -7.52 -3.47 6.24
C LEU A 86 -7.64 -2.13 5.50
N ARG A 87 -8.67 -1.94 4.67
CA ARG A 87 -8.90 -0.65 3.99
C ARG A 87 -9.31 0.43 4.99
N ASP A 88 -10.20 0.12 5.93
CA ASP A 88 -10.68 1.07 6.94
C ASP A 88 -9.54 1.57 7.85
N THR A 89 -8.75 0.65 8.40
CA THR A 89 -7.60 0.99 9.25
C THR A 89 -6.55 1.83 8.53
N ARG A 90 -6.30 1.54 7.24
CA ARG A 90 -5.31 2.28 6.42
C ARG A 90 -5.83 3.67 6.01
N ALA A 91 -7.15 3.85 5.89
CA ALA A 91 -7.78 5.16 5.74
C ALA A 91 -7.73 6.01 7.03
N GLY A 92 -7.67 5.36 8.19
CA GLY A 92 -7.66 6.00 9.51
C GLY A 92 -6.27 6.29 10.09
N VAL A 93 -5.17 6.02 9.36
CA VAL A 93 -3.81 6.33 9.83
C VAL A 93 -3.72 7.83 10.14
N PRO A 94 -3.37 8.25 11.37
CA PRO A 94 -3.27 9.67 11.75
C PRO A 94 -2.17 10.40 10.97
#